data_AF-A0A8S3TTR4-F1
#
_entry.id   AF-A0A8S3TTR4-F1
#
_cell.length_a   1.000
_cell.length_b   1.000
_cell.length_c   1.000
_cell.angle_alpha   90.00
_cell.angle_beta   90.00
_cell.angle_gamma   90.00
#
_symmetry.space_group_name_H-M   'P 1'
#
loop_
_entity.id
_entity.type
_entity.pdbx_description
1 polymer ?
#
loop_
_entity_poly.entity_id
_entity_poly.type
_entity_poly.pdbx_seq_one_letter_code
_entity_poly.pdbx_strand_id
1 'polypeptide(L)'
;MLLSLDYRLLDTMGYDEEVSLSGVRNSTRQYLLHTIIYSLEQPAPNLAHYLLGFELSKPVNKTNLQDPGILGSQKTCLHSLLTILDKGIGTLGGPQALIETPKLSELFYKLVYMLAANKDTSAAILRYLRTSWDFLYRHLQHVPFNGPFVTNHQSWLLRTVAIELRMTTLNRQRSHTQRLMKLLLDDHIDDPEQGILPGIDETVDTGFDKFSDTSYFQSSFHSHTTKQLQVIYINELSNVQSNVMLANRPRILKEVQGILKNVVSRNSVRKSLSVKQQSYDAWRQVAEIWLTSCPEDLMPREIRQTVLFELLQELLSKVAEEDALTELTAPVSGTFLTLMANLKQCFVVEL
;
A
#
# COMPACT_ATOMS: atom_id res chain seq x y z
N MET A 1 42.43 -30.14 20.07
CA MET A 1 42.88 -29.40 18.87
C MET A 1 41.85 -29.54 17.74
N LEU A 2 40.58 -29.17 17.97
CA LEU A 2 39.49 -29.13 16.96
C LEU A 2 38.37 -28.17 17.46
N LEU A 3 38.74 -26.94 17.83
CA LEU A 3 37.80 -25.88 18.26
C LEU A 3 38.13 -24.52 17.61
N SER A 4 38.92 -24.50 16.54
CA SER A 4 39.50 -23.26 15.99
C SER A 4 39.14 -22.96 14.52
N LEU A 5 38.22 -23.71 13.90
CA LEU A 5 38.00 -23.58 12.44
C LEU A 5 36.59 -23.14 12.00
N ASP A 6 35.66 -22.86 12.92
CA ASP A 6 34.30 -22.43 12.55
C ASP A 6 33.96 -20.95 12.84
N TYR A 7 34.83 -20.19 13.51
CA TYR A 7 34.56 -18.76 13.75
C TYR A 7 34.82 -17.86 12.53
N ARG A 8 35.67 -18.28 11.58
CA ARG A 8 35.99 -17.47 10.39
C ARG A 8 34.88 -17.43 9.33
N LEU A 9 33.95 -18.39 9.35
CA LEU A 9 32.76 -18.34 8.48
C LEU A 9 31.65 -17.47 9.06
N LEU A 10 31.66 -17.22 10.38
CA LEU A 10 30.77 -16.26 11.04
C LEU A 10 31.26 -14.81 10.85
N ASP A 11 32.57 -14.57 10.81
CA ASP A 11 33.16 -13.23 10.65
C ASP A 11 32.96 -12.59 9.25
N THR A 12 32.59 -13.39 8.24
CA THR A 12 32.30 -12.87 6.88
C THR A 12 30.85 -12.45 6.69
N MET A 13 30.00 -12.63 7.71
CA MET A 13 28.63 -12.16 7.73
C MET A 13 28.43 -11.40 9.03
N GLY A 14 28.75 -10.09 9.02
CA GLY A 14 28.68 -9.19 10.17
C GLY A 14 27.44 -9.42 11.05
N TYR A 15 27.62 -10.24 12.08
CA TYR A 15 26.65 -10.58 13.10
C TYR A 15 27.21 -10.12 14.44
N ASP A 16 27.29 -8.81 14.58
CA ASP A 16 27.22 -8.12 15.86
C ASP A 16 26.20 -6.98 15.70
N GLU A 17 24.95 -7.32 15.37
CA GLU A 17 23.84 -6.46 15.77
C GLU A 17 23.52 -6.82 17.22
N GLU A 18 24.17 -6.15 18.17
CA GLU A 18 23.54 -5.90 19.47
C GLU A 18 22.08 -5.51 19.16
N VAL A 19 21.11 -6.27 19.68
CA VAL A 19 19.70 -6.01 19.41
C VAL A 19 19.38 -4.63 19.95
N SER A 20 19.46 -3.62 19.08
CA SER A 20 19.32 -2.24 19.48
C SER A 20 17.96 -2.06 20.15
N LEU A 21 17.90 -1.31 21.24
CA LEU A 21 16.65 -1.00 21.92
C LEU A 21 15.60 -0.41 20.95
N SER A 22 16.05 0.29 19.90
CA SER A 22 15.22 0.76 18.78
C SER A 22 14.65 -0.39 17.95
N GLY A 23 15.44 -1.42 17.62
CA GLY A 23 15.00 -2.63 16.93
C GLY A 23 13.95 -3.43 17.70
N VAL A 24 14.14 -3.61 19.02
CA VAL A 24 13.13 -4.25 19.89
C VAL A 24 11.84 -3.45 19.89
N ARG A 25 11.92 -2.13 20.14
CA ARG A 25 10.73 -1.25 20.16
C ARG A 25 9.97 -1.27 18.84
N ASN A 26 10.67 -1.24 17.70
CA ASN A 26 10.03 -1.30 16.39
C ASN A 26 9.33 -2.65 16.15
N SER A 27 9.98 -3.75 16.55
CA SER A 27 9.40 -5.10 16.47
C SER A 27 8.14 -5.22 17.34
N THR A 28 8.19 -4.74 18.58
CA THR A 28 7.03 -4.70 19.48
C THR A 28 5.88 -3.90 18.88
N ARG A 29 6.16 -2.73 18.27
CA ARG A 29 5.13 -1.92 17.59
C ARG A 29 4.47 -2.68 16.43
N GLN A 30 5.25 -3.44 15.65
CA GLN A 30 4.71 -4.29 14.57
C GLN A 30 3.82 -5.40 15.13
N TYR A 31 4.23 -6.09 16.20
CA TYR A 31 3.39 -7.11 16.84
C TYR A 31 2.09 -6.52 17.41
N LEU A 32 2.14 -5.34 18.04
CA LEU A 32 0.94 -4.66 18.51
C LEU A 32 -0.02 -4.33 17.36
N LEU A 33 0.49 -3.83 16.23
CA LEU A 33 -0.34 -3.60 15.04
C LEU A 33 -0.93 -4.88 14.48
N HIS A 34 -0.18 -5.98 14.43
CA HIS A 34 -0.71 -7.28 14.03
C HIS A 34 -1.85 -7.74 14.95
N THR A 35 -1.70 -7.58 16.26
CA THR A 35 -2.75 -7.90 17.23
C THR A 35 -3.99 -7.03 17.03
N ILE A 36 -3.83 -5.73 16.75
CA ILE A 36 -4.96 -4.84 16.45
C ILE A 36 -5.65 -5.27 15.16
N ILE A 37 -4.91 -5.54 14.08
CA ILE A 37 -5.46 -5.99 12.80
C ILE A 37 -6.22 -7.31 12.98
N TYR A 38 -5.64 -8.28 13.68
CA TYR A 38 -6.30 -9.55 13.99
C TYR A 38 -7.57 -9.37 14.83
N SER A 39 -7.52 -8.45 15.80
CA SER A 39 -8.68 -8.16 16.65
C SER A 39 -9.83 -7.52 15.87
N LEU A 40 -9.56 -6.73 14.82
CA LEU A 40 -10.62 -6.13 13.98
C LEU A 40 -11.46 -7.16 13.23
N GLU A 41 -10.93 -8.36 12.98
CA GLU A 41 -11.65 -9.46 12.34
C GLU A 41 -12.60 -10.18 13.31
N GLN A 42 -12.49 -9.90 14.62
CA GLN A 42 -13.36 -10.48 15.65
C GLN A 42 -14.69 -9.70 15.76
N PRO A 43 -15.77 -10.33 16.27
CA PRO A 43 -17.06 -9.66 16.48
C PRO A 43 -16.93 -8.35 17.27
N ALA A 44 -17.66 -7.32 16.85
CA ALA A 44 -17.66 -6.02 17.53
C ALA A 44 -18.56 -6.02 18.79
N PRO A 45 -18.21 -5.27 19.85
CA PRO A 45 -16.95 -4.57 20.06
C PRO A 45 -15.79 -5.51 20.45
N ASN A 46 -14.54 -5.11 20.15
CA ASN A 46 -13.34 -5.91 20.43
C ASN A 46 -12.15 -5.04 20.85
N LEU A 47 -10.99 -5.66 21.11
CA LEU A 47 -9.78 -4.98 21.59
C LEU A 47 -9.32 -3.86 20.65
N ALA A 48 -9.43 -4.03 19.33
CA ALA A 48 -9.04 -3.00 18.38
C ALA A 48 -9.93 -1.76 18.51
N HIS A 49 -11.25 -1.95 18.65
CA HIS A 49 -12.19 -0.85 18.88
C HIS A 49 -11.80 -0.04 20.12
N TYR A 50 -11.50 -0.72 21.23
CA TYR A 50 -11.05 -0.06 22.45
C TYR A 50 -9.77 0.76 22.26
N LEU A 51 -8.71 0.13 21.73
CA LEU A 51 -7.39 0.76 21.59
C LEU A 51 -7.36 1.92 20.59
N LEU A 52 -8.20 1.86 19.56
CA LEU A 52 -8.29 2.89 18.52
C LEU A 52 -9.18 4.06 18.92
N GLY A 53 -9.92 3.96 20.03
CA GLY A 53 -10.74 5.06 20.55
C GLY A 53 -12.22 4.99 20.16
N PHE A 54 -12.71 3.83 19.74
CA PHE A 54 -14.15 3.65 19.55
C PHE A 54 -14.86 3.56 20.89
N GLU A 55 -16.04 4.18 20.95
CA GLU A 55 -16.86 4.17 22.15
C GLU A 55 -17.55 2.82 22.28
N LEU A 56 -17.28 2.11 23.40
CA LEU A 56 -17.86 0.79 23.65
C LEU A 56 -19.20 0.84 24.40
N SER A 57 -19.58 2.03 24.90
CA SER A 57 -20.86 2.28 25.57
C SER A 57 -22.05 2.34 24.59
N LYS A 58 -21.76 2.45 23.30
CA LYS A 58 -22.74 2.52 22.22
C LYS A 58 -22.26 1.69 21.02
N PRO A 59 -23.11 1.42 20.03
CA PRO A 59 -22.67 0.74 18.81
C PRO A 59 -21.48 1.45 18.16
N VAL A 60 -20.49 0.68 17.70
CA VAL A 60 -19.23 1.18 17.12
C VAL A 60 -19.47 2.21 16.02
N ASN A 61 -20.45 1.97 15.15
CA ASN A 61 -20.83 2.86 14.05
C ASN A 61 -21.39 4.23 14.47
N LYS A 62 -21.73 4.42 15.75
CA LYS A 62 -22.15 5.72 16.30
C LYS A 62 -21.02 6.49 16.95
N THR A 63 -19.80 5.92 17.00
CA THR A 63 -18.63 6.57 17.60
C THR A 63 -18.37 7.93 16.95
N ASN A 64 -18.01 8.91 17.78
CA ASN A 64 -17.47 10.18 17.28
C ASN A 64 -16.01 10.34 17.68
N LEU A 65 -15.10 9.95 16.77
CA LEU A 65 -13.67 10.14 16.97
C LEU A 65 -13.31 11.62 16.96
N GLN A 66 -12.45 12.03 17.89
CA GLN A 66 -12.07 13.42 18.12
C GLN A 66 -10.64 13.51 18.60
N ASP A 67 -10.01 14.65 18.33
CA ASP A 67 -8.65 14.92 18.78
C ASP A 67 -8.53 14.93 20.31
N PRO A 68 -7.34 14.59 20.85
CA PRO A 68 -7.15 14.54 22.29
C PRO A 68 -7.41 15.90 22.93
N GLY A 69 -8.22 15.93 23.98
CA GLY A 69 -8.63 17.14 24.71
C GLY A 69 -10.00 17.70 24.29
N ILE A 70 -10.54 17.32 23.13
CA ILE A 70 -11.89 17.74 22.72
C ILE A 70 -12.91 16.85 23.43
N LEU A 71 -13.89 17.45 24.12
CA LEU A 71 -14.93 16.75 24.90
C LEU A 71 -14.39 15.65 25.84
N GLY A 72 -13.18 15.84 26.38
CA GLY A 72 -12.53 14.86 27.26
C GLY A 72 -11.95 13.63 26.53
N SER A 73 -11.87 13.65 25.20
CA SER A 73 -11.22 12.60 24.40
C SER A 73 -9.76 12.42 24.83
N GLN A 74 -9.37 11.17 25.10
CA GLN A 74 -8.00 10.82 25.47
C GLN A 74 -7.17 10.49 24.23
N LYS A 75 -5.83 10.60 24.34
CA LYS A 75 -4.94 10.15 23.28
C LYS A 75 -4.99 8.63 23.14
N THR A 76 -5.28 8.15 21.93
CA THR A 76 -5.44 6.72 21.62
C THR A 76 -4.32 6.18 20.74
N CYS A 77 -4.34 4.87 20.46
CA CYS A 77 -3.40 4.27 19.52
C CYS A 77 -3.57 4.84 18.11
N LEU A 78 -4.80 5.14 17.68
CA LEU A 78 -5.07 5.73 16.36
C LEU A 78 -4.32 7.06 16.18
N HIS A 79 -4.45 7.96 17.15
CA HIS A 79 -3.75 9.25 17.13
C HIS A 79 -2.24 9.09 17.05
N SER A 80 -1.68 8.19 17.86
CA SER A 80 -0.23 7.95 17.87
C SER A 80 0.27 7.42 16.53
N LEU A 81 -0.48 6.51 15.91
CA LEU A 81 -0.15 5.94 14.61
C LEU A 81 -0.26 6.98 13.48
N LEU A 82 -1.31 7.81 13.50
CA LEU A 82 -1.46 8.94 12.55
C LEU A 82 -0.28 9.89 12.66
N THR A 83 0.11 10.32 13.88
CA THR A 83 1.30 11.16 14.10
C THR A 83 2.58 10.52 13.54
N ILE A 84 2.75 9.20 13.69
CA ILE A 84 3.93 8.50 13.16
C ILE A 84 3.97 8.55 11.63
N LEU A 85 2.84 8.31 10.97
CA LEU A 85 2.77 8.24 9.52
C LEU A 85 2.80 9.62 8.85
N ASP A 86 2.26 10.63 9.54
CA ASP A 86 2.25 12.04 9.10
C ASP A 86 3.63 12.69 9.13
N LYS A 87 4.60 12.10 9.82
CA LYS A 87 5.94 12.66 9.94
C LYS A 87 6.57 12.80 8.55
N GLY A 88 6.89 14.03 8.14
CA GLY A 88 7.47 14.33 6.82
C GLY A 88 6.46 14.61 5.72
N ILE A 89 5.15 14.44 5.96
CA ILE A 89 4.11 14.87 5.03
C ILE A 89 4.22 16.39 4.80
N GLY A 90 4.20 16.79 3.52
CA GLY A 90 4.38 18.19 3.10
C GLY A 90 5.82 18.56 2.77
N THR A 91 6.79 17.66 3.02
CA THR A 91 8.17 17.80 2.52
C THR A 91 8.33 17.10 1.17
N LEU A 92 9.38 17.46 0.42
CA LEU A 92 9.71 16.80 -0.87
C LEU A 92 9.95 15.29 -0.74
N GLY A 93 10.36 14.82 0.45
CA GLY A 93 10.63 13.40 0.71
C GLY A 93 9.39 12.57 1.08
N GLY A 94 8.24 13.21 1.27
CA GLY A 94 7.02 12.54 1.70
C GLY A 94 7.11 11.91 3.10
N PRO A 95 6.25 10.91 3.41
CA PRO A 95 6.20 10.33 4.75
C PRO A 95 7.50 9.59 5.11
N GLN A 96 8.22 10.09 6.12
CA GLN A 96 9.49 9.55 6.60
C GLN A 96 9.38 8.10 7.07
N ALA A 97 8.20 7.70 7.55
CA ALA A 97 7.93 6.34 8.01
C ALA A 97 8.11 5.27 6.91
N LEU A 98 8.09 5.65 5.63
CA LEU A 98 8.41 4.77 4.51
C LEU A 98 9.87 4.32 4.50
N ILE A 99 10.78 5.15 5.01
CA ILE A 99 12.22 4.87 5.06
C ILE A 99 12.62 4.40 6.46
N GLU A 100 12.17 5.10 7.50
CA GLU A 100 12.56 4.82 8.89
C GLU A 100 11.98 3.48 9.41
N THR A 101 10.71 3.18 9.08
CA THR A 101 10.00 2.01 9.62
C THR A 101 9.06 1.36 8.58
N PRO A 102 9.56 0.91 7.42
CA PRO A 102 8.74 0.47 6.27
C PRO A 102 7.72 -0.62 6.62
N LYS A 103 8.09 -1.65 7.39
CA LYS A 103 7.14 -2.71 7.77
C LYS A 103 6.00 -2.18 8.64
N LEU A 104 6.30 -1.22 9.51
CA LEU A 104 5.32 -0.65 10.42
C LEU A 104 4.35 0.27 9.68
N SER A 105 4.87 1.11 8.78
CA SER A 105 4.04 1.99 7.95
C SER A 105 3.16 1.20 6.98
N GLU A 106 3.65 0.09 6.41
CA GLU A 106 2.84 -0.81 5.58
C GLU A 106 1.63 -1.35 6.36
N LEU A 107 1.88 -1.88 7.57
CA LEU A 107 0.82 -2.39 8.45
C LEU A 107 -0.16 -1.30 8.83
N PHE A 108 0.29 -0.06 9.00
CA PHE A 108 -0.60 1.02 9.36
C PHE A 108 -1.48 1.48 8.20
N TYR A 109 -0.95 1.61 6.96
CA TYR A 109 -1.80 1.84 5.79
C TYR A 109 -2.82 0.70 5.61
N LYS A 110 -2.41 -0.55 5.84
CA LYS A 110 -3.32 -1.70 5.85
C LYS A 110 -4.42 -1.55 6.92
N LEU A 111 -4.05 -1.15 8.14
CA LEU A 111 -5.01 -0.93 9.23
C LEU A 111 -6.04 0.14 8.86
N VAL A 112 -5.59 1.27 8.30
CA VAL A 112 -6.46 2.35 7.81
C VAL A 112 -7.44 1.84 6.75
N TYR A 113 -6.96 1.06 5.77
CA TYR A 113 -7.81 0.42 4.78
C TYR A 113 -8.87 -0.50 5.43
N MET A 114 -8.46 -1.37 6.35
CA MET A 114 -9.37 -2.32 7.02
C MET A 114 -10.46 -1.59 7.80
N LEU A 115 -10.11 -0.50 8.48
CA LEU A 115 -11.04 0.36 9.21
C LEU A 115 -12.00 1.10 8.27
N ALA A 116 -11.53 1.56 7.12
CA ALA A 116 -12.36 2.19 6.10
C ALA A 116 -13.30 1.21 5.39
N ALA A 117 -12.88 -0.05 5.24
CA ALA A 117 -13.66 -1.09 4.57
C ALA A 117 -14.71 -1.76 5.48
N ASN A 118 -14.52 -1.70 6.80
CA ASN A 118 -15.42 -2.35 7.75
C ASN A 118 -16.71 -1.53 7.96
N LYS A 119 -17.87 -2.20 7.83
CA LYS A 119 -19.21 -1.60 7.90
C LYS A 119 -19.49 -0.79 9.16
N ASP A 120 -18.89 -1.18 10.29
CA ASP A 120 -19.16 -0.59 11.60
C ASP A 120 -18.19 0.56 11.91
N THR A 121 -16.99 0.56 11.33
CA THR A 121 -15.96 1.59 11.60
C THR A 121 -15.84 2.64 10.50
N SER A 122 -16.21 2.30 9.26
CA SER A 122 -15.97 3.10 8.05
C SER A 122 -16.43 4.55 8.20
N ALA A 123 -17.69 4.78 8.58
CA ALA A 123 -18.26 6.12 8.67
C ALA A 123 -17.51 7.02 9.67
N ALA A 124 -17.19 6.49 10.86
CA ALA A 124 -16.48 7.24 11.90
C ALA A 124 -15.04 7.53 11.48
N ILE A 125 -14.35 6.55 10.91
CA ILE A 125 -12.94 6.67 10.50
C ILE A 125 -12.78 7.60 9.32
N LEU A 126 -13.55 7.41 8.24
CA LEU A 126 -13.44 8.27 7.06
C LEU A 126 -13.79 9.72 7.36
N ARG A 127 -14.81 9.96 8.20
CA ARG A 127 -15.14 11.31 8.67
C ARG A 127 -13.94 11.93 9.39
N TYR A 128 -13.37 11.21 10.37
CA TYR A 128 -12.27 11.72 11.19
C TYR A 128 -10.99 11.96 10.36
N LEU A 129 -10.63 11.01 9.48
CA LEU A 129 -9.49 11.15 8.57
C LEU A 129 -9.67 12.31 7.59
N ARG A 130 -10.89 12.58 7.13
CA ARG A 130 -11.20 13.69 6.23
C ARG A 130 -11.15 15.04 6.94
N THR A 131 -11.81 15.18 8.10
CA THR A 131 -12.02 16.50 8.72
C THR A 131 -10.91 16.92 9.67
N SER A 132 -10.38 16.00 10.47
CA SER A 132 -9.37 16.33 11.49
C SER A 132 -7.96 16.22 10.94
N TRP A 133 -7.71 15.24 10.06
CA TRP A 133 -6.37 14.97 9.55
C TRP A 133 -6.18 15.33 8.08
N ASP A 134 -7.24 15.49 7.28
CA ASP A 134 -7.12 15.59 5.81
C ASP A 134 -6.17 14.52 5.21
N PHE A 135 -6.21 13.33 5.82
CA PHE A 135 -5.15 12.33 5.75
C PHE A 135 -4.95 11.80 4.32
N LEU A 136 -6.04 11.35 3.69
CA LEU A 136 -5.96 10.71 2.38
C LEU A 136 -5.48 11.68 1.31
N TYR A 137 -5.97 12.92 1.34
CA TYR A 137 -5.51 13.96 0.41
C TYR A 137 -4.02 14.21 0.57
N ARG A 138 -3.56 14.53 1.79
CA ARG A 138 -2.15 14.87 2.03
C ARG A 138 -1.20 13.74 1.69
N HIS A 139 -1.57 12.49 1.96
CA HIS A 139 -0.75 11.33 1.62
C HIS A 139 -0.76 11.03 0.11
N LEU A 140 -1.89 11.23 -0.57
CA LEU A 140 -2.03 11.00 -2.01
C LEU A 140 -1.15 11.97 -2.83
N GLN A 141 -0.90 13.19 -2.34
CA GLN A 141 0.01 14.14 -2.98
C GLN A 141 1.43 13.57 -3.16
N HIS A 142 1.86 12.68 -2.26
CA HIS A 142 3.18 12.06 -2.28
C HIS A 142 3.21 10.72 -3.04
N VAL A 143 2.11 10.31 -3.66
CA VAL A 143 2.14 9.19 -4.61
C VAL A 143 2.74 9.71 -5.93
N PRO A 144 3.60 8.96 -6.65
CA PRO A 144 4.17 7.68 -6.23
C PRO A 144 5.10 7.85 -5.03
N PHE A 145 4.99 6.93 -4.06
CA PHE A 145 5.87 6.96 -2.91
C PHE A 145 7.30 6.66 -3.32
N ASN A 146 8.24 7.39 -2.74
CA ASN A 146 9.67 7.17 -2.93
C ASN A 146 10.20 6.26 -1.83
N GLY A 147 10.77 5.12 -2.20
CA GLY A 147 11.46 4.24 -1.25
C GLY A 147 11.43 2.75 -1.62
N PRO A 148 12.23 1.93 -0.93
CA PRO A 148 12.24 0.49 -1.14
C PRO A 148 10.95 -0.14 -0.59
N PHE A 149 10.31 -1.02 -1.38
CA PHE A 149 9.14 -1.83 -0.96
C PHE A 149 7.87 -1.02 -0.62
N VAL A 150 7.72 0.17 -1.21
CA VAL A 150 6.57 1.07 -0.97
C VAL A 150 5.30 0.66 -1.72
N THR A 151 5.39 -0.26 -2.67
CA THR A 151 4.30 -0.70 -3.55
C THR A 151 3.05 -1.15 -2.76
N ASN A 152 3.23 -1.93 -1.68
CA ASN A 152 2.12 -2.32 -0.81
C ASN A 152 1.49 -1.14 -0.05
N HIS A 153 2.30 -0.17 0.38
CA HIS A 153 1.81 1.02 1.07
C HIS A 153 0.89 1.83 0.17
N GLN A 154 1.35 2.09 -1.06
CA GLN A 154 0.56 2.78 -2.08
C GLN A 154 -0.72 2.01 -2.39
N SER A 155 -0.63 0.68 -2.51
CA SER A 155 -1.80 -0.15 -2.78
C SER A 155 -2.86 -0.05 -1.68
N TRP A 156 -2.45 -0.06 -0.40
CA TRP A 156 -3.37 0.12 0.72
C TRP A 156 -3.95 1.54 0.77
N LEU A 157 -3.14 2.57 0.49
CA LEU A 157 -3.61 3.95 0.40
C LEU A 157 -4.64 4.12 -0.72
N LEU A 158 -4.34 3.67 -1.94
CA LEU A 158 -5.23 3.77 -3.10
C LEU A 158 -6.55 3.03 -2.87
N ARG A 159 -6.53 1.85 -2.26
CA ARG A 159 -7.77 1.16 -1.86
C ARG A 159 -8.60 1.95 -0.85
N THR A 160 -7.95 2.68 0.05
CA THR A 160 -8.65 3.57 1.00
C THR A 160 -9.22 4.79 0.29
N VAL A 161 -8.46 5.39 -0.64
CA VAL A 161 -8.92 6.49 -1.51
C VAL A 161 -10.12 6.08 -2.35
N ALA A 162 -10.12 4.85 -2.88
CA ALA A 162 -11.25 4.29 -3.62
C ALA A 162 -12.54 4.29 -2.76
N ILE A 163 -12.46 3.78 -1.52
CA ILE A 163 -13.60 3.80 -0.58
C ILE A 163 -14.02 5.24 -0.28
N GLU A 164 -13.08 6.13 -0.03
CA GLU A 164 -13.36 7.54 0.27
C GLU A 164 -14.03 8.27 -0.91
N LEU A 165 -13.56 8.04 -2.13
CA LEU A 165 -14.18 8.57 -3.35
C LEU A 165 -15.63 8.09 -3.44
N ARG A 166 -15.88 6.80 -3.27
CA ARG A 166 -17.24 6.25 -3.28
C ARG A 166 -18.12 6.84 -2.18
N MET A 167 -17.59 7.03 -0.98
CA MET A 167 -18.37 7.57 0.14
C MET A 167 -18.65 9.07 -0.05
N THR A 168 -17.71 9.84 -0.57
CA THR A 168 -17.90 11.27 -0.84
C THR A 168 -18.86 11.50 -2.00
N THR A 169 -18.81 10.68 -3.06
CA THR A 169 -19.77 10.76 -4.18
C THR A 169 -21.19 10.40 -3.73
N LEU A 170 -21.36 9.27 -3.03
CA LEU A 170 -22.68 8.84 -2.52
C LEU A 170 -23.30 9.87 -1.55
N ASN A 171 -22.48 10.52 -0.73
CA ASN A 171 -22.92 11.56 0.19
C ASN A 171 -22.96 12.97 -0.43
N ARG A 172 -22.78 13.10 -1.75
CA ARG A 172 -22.80 14.37 -2.49
C ARG A 172 -21.82 15.42 -1.95
N GLN A 173 -20.68 14.98 -1.44
CA GLN A 173 -19.60 15.83 -0.91
C GLN A 173 -18.70 16.31 -2.05
N ARG A 174 -19.27 17.12 -2.95
CA ARG A 174 -18.67 17.54 -4.24
C ARG A 174 -17.23 18.07 -4.08
N SER A 175 -17.00 18.98 -3.14
CA SER A 175 -15.68 19.60 -2.93
C SER A 175 -14.61 18.56 -2.57
N HIS A 176 -14.95 17.58 -1.73
CA HIS A 176 -14.02 16.51 -1.35
C HIS A 176 -13.75 15.55 -2.52
N THR A 177 -14.80 15.16 -3.24
CA THR A 177 -14.67 14.31 -4.44
C THR A 177 -13.79 14.99 -5.49
N GLN A 178 -14.09 16.25 -5.83
CA GLN A 178 -13.34 17.04 -6.81
C GLN A 178 -11.87 17.15 -6.42
N ARG A 179 -11.60 17.40 -5.13
CA ARG A 179 -10.24 17.57 -4.61
C ARG A 179 -9.40 16.30 -4.71
N LEU A 180 -9.98 15.13 -4.42
CA LEU A 180 -9.29 13.85 -4.61
C LEU A 180 -9.11 13.49 -6.08
N MET A 181 -10.13 13.75 -6.91
CA MET A 181 -10.04 13.55 -8.36
C MET A 181 -8.95 14.41 -8.98
N LYS A 182 -8.85 15.69 -8.58
CA LYS A 182 -7.80 16.57 -9.07
C LYS A 182 -6.42 15.95 -8.83
N LEU A 183 -6.13 15.42 -7.64
CA LEU A 183 -4.85 14.75 -7.38
C LEU A 183 -4.60 13.47 -8.19
N LEU A 184 -5.67 12.80 -8.63
CA LEU A 184 -5.57 11.56 -9.40
C LEU A 184 -5.46 11.81 -10.90
N LEU A 185 -5.98 12.93 -11.38
CA LEU A 185 -6.07 13.28 -12.80
C LEU A 185 -5.09 14.37 -13.22
N ASP A 186 -4.66 15.24 -12.31
CA ASP A 186 -3.83 16.41 -12.62
C ASP A 186 -2.36 16.03 -12.45
N ASP A 187 -1.59 16.22 -13.52
CA ASP A 187 -0.15 16.32 -13.41
C ASP A 187 0.15 17.67 -12.76
N HIS A 188 0.77 17.66 -11.58
CA HIS A 188 1.34 18.88 -11.04
C HIS A 188 2.50 19.32 -11.95
N ILE A 189 2.19 20.02 -13.05
CA ILE A 189 3.08 21.04 -13.57
C ILE A 189 3.04 22.15 -12.53
N ASP A 190 4.23 22.50 -12.04
CA ASP A 190 4.49 23.50 -11.03
C ASP A 190 3.53 24.70 -11.09
N ASP A 191 2.98 25.10 -9.93
CA ASP A 191 2.48 26.47 -9.78
C ASP A 191 3.63 27.41 -10.21
N PRO A 192 3.45 28.26 -11.24
CA PRO A 192 4.51 29.10 -11.81
C PRO A 192 4.90 30.28 -10.90
N GLU A 193 4.73 30.20 -9.58
CA GLU A 193 5.19 31.23 -8.64
C GLU A 193 6.61 31.01 -8.10
N GLN A 194 7.37 30.02 -8.58
CA GLN A 194 8.81 29.94 -8.32
C GLN A 194 9.65 29.73 -9.58
N GLY A 195 10.05 30.84 -10.21
CA GLY A 195 11.28 30.91 -11.00
C GLY A 195 11.11 30.72 -12.51
N ILE A 196 11.18 31.85 -13.22
CA ILE A 196 11.28 31.99 -14.66
C ILE A 196 12.41 31.12 -15.24
N LEU A 197 12.12 30.28 -16.24
CA LEU A 197 13.04 29.95 -17.33
C LEU A 197 12.27 30.02 -18.66
N PRO A 198 12.72 30.82 -19.64
CA PRO A 198 12.03 30.99 -20.90
C PRO A 198 12.46 29.93 -21.92
N GLY A 199 11.46 29.35 -22.58
CA GLY A 199 11.62 28.61 -23.84
C GLY A 199 11.84 27.11 -23.66
N ILE A 200 10.83 26.33 -24.07
CA ILE A 200 10.92 25.28 -25.08
C ILE A 200 9.48 24.82 -25.39
N ASP A 201 9.18 24.84 -26.69
CA ASP A 201 8.12 24.22 -27.51
C ASP A 201 6.76 23.79 -26.93
N GLU A 202 5.73 24.25 -27.64
CA GLU A 202 4.36 23.76 -27.61
C GLU A 202 4.30 22.31 -28.13
N THR A 203 4.22 21.36 -27.22
CA THR A 203 3.52 20.09 -27.48
C THR A 203 2.48 19.92 -26.38
N VAL A 204 1.23 19.68 -26.79
CA VAL A 204 0.10 19.45 -25.89
C VAL A 204 0.37 18.14 -25.16
N ASP A 205 1.00 18.25 -23.99
CA ASP A 205 1.27 17.14 -23.09
C ASP A 205 -0.02 16.89 -22.29
N THR A 206 -0.69 15.78 -22.58
CA THR A 206 -1.95 15.39 -21.95
C THR A 206 -1.67 14.97 -20.51
N GLY A 207 -1.92 15.90 -19.59
CA GLY A 207 -1.63 15.78 -18.16
C GLY A 207 -2.36 14.62 -17.47
N PHE A 208 -1.79 13.42 -17.54
CA PHE A 208 -2.35 12.20 -16.95
C PHE A 208 -1.26 11.17 -16.53
N ASP A 209 0.03 11.46 -16.74
CA ASP A 209 1.13 10.51 -16.58
C ASP A 209 1.21 9.94 -15.16
N LYS A 210 0.77 10.67 -14.13
CA LYS A 210 0.80 10.14 -12.76
C LYS A 210 -0.04 8.87 -12.54
N PHE A 211 -1.12 8.69 -13.30
CA PHE A 211 -2.05 7.56 -13.18
C PHE A 211 -2.01 6.61 -14.39
N SER A 212 -1.70 7.12 -15.60
CA SER A 212 -1.40 6.28 -16.77
C SER A 212 0.00 5.71 -16.75
N ASP A 213 0.99 6.27 -16.07
CA ASP A 213 2.36 5.74 -16.17
C ASP A 213 2.46 4.40 -15.42
N THR A 214 1.97 3.34 -16.05
CA THR A 214 2.04 1.98 -15.52
C THR A 214 3.48 1.44 -15.61
N SER A 215 4.47 2.26 -15.97
CA SER A 215 5.90 1.98 -15.72
C SER A 215 6.22 1.79 -14.22
N TYR A 216 5.33 2.21 -13.30
CA TYR A 216 5.40 1.84 -11.88
C TYR A 216 5.30 0.32 -11.64
N PHE A 217 4.55 -0.40 -12.48
CA PHE A 217 4.53 -1.86 -12.45
C PHE A 217 5.88 -2.45 -12.88
N GLN A 218 6.64 -1.71 -13.70
CA GLN A 218 7.95 -2.10 -14.21
C GLN A 218 9.12 -1.87 -13.24
N SER A 219 9.20 -0.69 -12.63
CA SER A 219 10.29 -0.39 -11.67
C SER A 219 10.27 -1.29 -10.42
N SER A 220 9.11 -1.89 -10.09
CA SER A 220 8.94 -2.89 -9.02
C SER A 220 9.38 -4.33 -9.37
N PHE A 221 9.93 -4.61 -10.57
CA PHE A 221 10.38 -5.96 -10.99
C PHE A 221 11.62 -6.49 -10.23
N HIS A 222 12.33 -5.67 -9.45
CA HIS A 222 13.53 -6.12 -8.73
C HIS A 222 13.22 -6.74 -7.37
N SER A 223 13.14 -8.07 -7.35
CA SER A 223 12.90 -8.87 -6.15
C SER A 223 14.11 -8.87 -5.20
N HIS A 224 13.98 -8.31 -4.00
CA HIS A 224 14.91 -8.61 -2.90
C HIS A 224 14.17 -8.63 -1.56
N THR A 225 14.13 -9.79 -0.88
CA THR A 225 14.34 -9.93 0.58
C THR A 225 13.93 -11.31 1.06
N THR A 226 14.91 -12.11 1.48
CA THR A 226 14.71 -13.34 2.29
C THR A 226 15.97 -13.64 3.11
N LYS A 227 16.36 -12.73 4.01
CA LYS A 227 17.43 -13.00 4.99
C LYS A 227 16.92 -13.70 6.27
N GLN A 228 15.66 -13.47 6.65
CA GLN A 228 15.12 -13.95 7.95
C GLN A 228 14.87 -15.47 8.01
N LEU A 229 14.53 -16.12 6.89
CA LEU A 229 14.35 -17.58 6.84
C LEU A 229 15.67 -18.34 6.94
N GLN A 230 16.79 -17.76 6.48
CA GLN A 230 18.11 -18.38 6.62
C GLN A 230 18.58 -18.44 8.09
N VAL A 231 18.22 -17.44 8.89
CA VAL A 231 18.67 -17.30 10.29
C VAL A 231 17.98 -18.27 11.23
N ILE A 232 16.65 -18.38 11.13
CA ILE A 232 15.85 -19.33 11.93
C ILE A 232 16.30 -20.77 11.66
N TYR A 233 16.72 -21.05 10.43
CA TYR A 233 17.14 -22.37 10.00
C TYR A 233 18.52 -22.82 10.51
N ILE A 234 19.53 -21.93 10.53
CA ILE A 234 20.86 -22.26 11.08
C ILE A 234 20.75 -22.64 12.57
N ASN A 235 19.86 -21.97 13.29
CA ASN A 235 19.68 -22.15 14.72
C ASN A 235 18.92 -23.44 15.10
N GLU A 236 18.03 -23.93 14.24
CA GLU A 236 17.29 -25.17 14.49
C GLU A 236 18.10 -26.42 14.08
N LEU A 237 18.96 -26.33 13.07
CA LEU A 237 19.83 -27.45 12.65
C LEU A 237 20.98 -27.76 13.60
N SER A 238 21.48 -26.76 14.34
CA SER A 238 22.48 -26.96 15.38
C SER A 238 21.92 -27.79 16.54
N ASN A 239 20.61 -27.74 16.77
CA ASN A 239 19.93 -28.40 17.90
C ASN A 239 19.56 -29.88 17.65
N VAL A 240 19.58 -30.37 16.41
CA VAL A 240 19.25 -31.78 16.12
C VAL A 240 20.48 -32.69 16.36
N GLN A 241 20.50 -33.33 17.53
CA GLN A 241 21.52 -34.29 17.96
C GLN A 241 20.97 -35.73 17.91
N SER A 242 21.24 -36.46 16.82
CA SER A 242 21.01 -37.91 16.78
C SER A 242 22.21 -38.61 16.15
N ASN A 243 22.73 -39.68 16.77
CA ASN A 243 24.00 -40.30 16.41
C ASN A 243 24.04 -40.93 14.99
N VAL A 244 22.89 -41.35 14.45
CA VAL A 244 22.77 -41.86 13.06
C VAL A 244 22.90 -40.74 12.02
N MET A 245 22.63 -39.49 12.41
CA MET A 245 22.76 -38.33 11.54
C MET A 245 24.19 -37.89 11.33
N LEU A 246 25.16 -38.20 12.20
CA LEU A 246 26.53 -37.64 12.11
C LEU A 246 27.28 -38.05 10.83
N ALA A 247 27.14 -39.31 10.38
CA ALA A 247 27.81 -39.80 9.17
C ALA A 247 27.17 -39.25 7.87
N ASN A 248 25.85 -39.07 7.87
CA ASN A 248 25.10 -38.55 6.72
C ASN A 248 24.86 -37.02 6.79
N ARG A 249 25.25 -36.37 7.89
CA ARG A 249 25.05 -34.95 8.20
C ARG A 249 25.43 -34.03 7.04
N PRO A 250 26.64 -34.14 6.43
CA PRO A 250 27.01 -33.21 5.37
C PRO A 250 26.16 -33.36 4.11
N ARG A 251 25.71 -34.58 3.79
CA ARG A 251 24.88 -34.86 2.62
C ARG A 251 23.45 -34.34 2.81
N ILE A 252 22.86 -34.60 3.97
CA ILE A 252 21.53 -34.12 4.33
C ILE A 252 21.52 -32.59 4.41
N LEU A 253 22.54 -31.98 5.03
CA LEU A 253 22.66 -30.53 5.08
C LEU A 253 22.72 -29.89 3.70
N LYS A 254 23.46 -30.50 2.75
CA LYS A 254 23.53 -30.02 1.36
C LYS A 254 22.18 -30.12 0.64
N GLU A 255 21.43 -31.21 0.84
CA GLU A 255 20.11 -31.39 0.25
C GLU A 255 19.10 -30.37 0.81
N VAL A 256 19.06 -30.22 2.13
CA VAL A 256 18.15 -29.26 2.78
C VAL A 256 18.50 -27.82 2.38
N GLN A 257 19.80 -27.47 2.26
CA GLN A 257 20.23 -26.20 1.69
C GLN A 257 19.71 -26.00 0.25
N GLY A 258 19.74 -27.03 -0.58
CA GLY A 258 19.19 -27.00 -1.94
C GLY A 258 17.68 -26.78 -1.97
N ILE A 259 16.93 -27.51 -1.13
CA ILE A 259 15.48 -27.37 -0.99
C ILE A 259 15.13 -25.95 -0.55
N LEU A 260 15.82 -25.42 0.46
CA LEU A 260 15.53 -24.09 0.98
C LEU A 260 15.86 -22.98 -0.01
N LYS A 261 16.97 -23.08 -0.74
CA LYS A 261 17.28 -22.13 -1.81
C LYS A 261 16.14 -22.08 -2.84
N ASN A 262 15.59 -23.24 -3.19
CA ASN A 262 14.44 -23.34 -4.08
C ASN A 262 13.17 -22.73 -3.44
N VAL A 263 12.83 -23.09 -2.20
CA VAL A 263 11.66 -22.54 -1.47
C VAL A 263 11.74 -21.03 -1.34
N VAL A 264 12.90 -20.49 -0.99
CA VAL A 264 13.15 -19.05 -0.87
C VAL A 264 12.95 -18.34 -2.20
N SER A 265 13.53 -18.88 -3.29
CA SER A 265 13.36 -18.35 -4.64
C SER A 265 11.90 -18.39 -5.10
N ARG A 266 11.16 -19.48 -4.80
CA ARG A 266 9.74 -19.57 -5.13
C ARG A 266 8.89 -18.61 -4.29
N ASN A 267 9.23 -18.43 -3.02
CA ASN A 267 8.53 -17.48 -2.15
C ASN A 267 8.77 -16.03 -2.56
N SER A 268 9.96 -15.68 -3.05
CA SER A 268 10.20 -14.32 -3.56
C SER A 268 9.38 -14.03 -4.82
N VAL A 269 9.27 -15.01 -5.73
CA VAL A 269 8.40 -14.91 -6.92
C VAL A 269 6.93 -14.75 -6.51
N ARG A 270 6.43 -15.61 -5.61
CA ARG A 270 5.04 -15.52 -5.09
C ARG A 270 4.76 -14.17 -4.43
N LYS A 271 5.70 -13.67 -3.62
CA LYS A 271 5.58 -12.36 -2.97
C LYS A 271 5.54 -11.24 -4.01
N SER A 272 6.41 -11.27 -5.02
CA SER A 272 6.42 -10.28 -6.11
C SER A 272 5.09 -10.29 -6.87
N LEU A 273 4.58 -11.47 -7.24
CA LEU A 273 3.29 -11.60 -7.92
C LEU A 273 2.14 -11.06 -7.05
N SER A 274 2.10 -11.43 -5.77
CA SER A 274 1.06 -10.97 -4.83
C SER A 274 1.05 -9.45 -4.67
N VAL A 275 2.23 -8.81 -4.60
CA VAL A 275 2.35 -7.34 -4.51
C VAL A 275 1.80 -6.69 -5.79
N LYS A 276 2.16 -7.22 -6.96
CA LYS A 276 1.68 -6.71 -8.26
C LYS A 276 0.17 -6.84 -8.42
N GLN A 277 -0.38 -8.00 -8.07
CA GLN A 277 -1.84 -8.22 -8.03
C GLN A 277 -2.51 -7.20 -7.13
N GLN A 278 -1.97 -6.97 -5.93
CA GLN A 278 -2.53 -6.01 -4.99
C GLN A 278 -2.49 -4.56 -5.52
N SER A 279 -1.42 -4.17 -6.20
CA SER A 279 -1.30 -2.84 -6.81
C SER A 279 -2.27 -2.65 -7.96
N TYR A 280 -2.37 -3.64 -8.85
CA TYR A 280 -3.34 -3.62 -9.93
C TYR A 280 -4.77 -3.55 -9.40
N ASP A 281 -5.13 -4.36 -8.39
CA ASP A 281 -6.46 -4.31 -7.78
C ASP A 281 -6.75 -2.97 -7.10
N ALA A 282 -5.74 -2.34 -6.51
CA ALA A 282 -5.88 -1.03 -5.90
C ALA A 282 -6.16 0.07 -6.93
N TRP A 283 -5.38 0.08 -8.01
CA TRP A 283 -5.58 0.98 -9.15
C TRP A 283 -6.96 0.76 -9.80
N ARG A 284 -7.31 -0.51 -10.06
CA ARG A 284 -8.59 -0.91 -10.65
C ARG A 284 -9.77 -0.38 -9.85
N GLN A 285 -9.74 -0.52 -8.51
CA GLN A 285 -10.81 -0.03 -7.64
C GLN A 285 -10.99 1.49 -7.74
N VAL A 286 -9.89 2.25 -7.85
CA VAL A 286 -9.96 3.71 -8.06
C VAL A 286 -10.59 4.01 -9.42
N ALA A 287 -10.09 3.39 -10.49
CA ALA A 287 -10.60 3.60 -11.85
C ALA A 287 -12.09 3.23 -11.98
N GLU A 288 -12.53 2.10 -11.43
CA GLU A 288 -13.92 1.66 -11.48
C GLU A 288 -14.87 2.61 -10.72
N ILE A 289 -14.49 3.03 -9.51
CA ILE A 289 -15.33 3.95 -8.72
C ILE A 289 -15.41 5.31 -9.40
N TRP A 290 -14.30 5.75 -9.97
CA TRP A 290 -14.24 6.99 -10.70
C TRP A 290 -15.16 6.98 -11.94
N LEU A 291 -15.18 5.90 -12.72
CA LEU A 291 -16.05 5.80 -13.89
C LEU A 291 -17.53 5.64 -13.55
N THR A 292 -17.84 4.90 -12.49
CA THR A 292 -19.23 4.49 -12.19
C THR A 292 -19.95 5.42 -11.23
N SER A 293 -19.21 6.12 -10.37
CA SER A 293 -19.79 6.88 -9.25
C SER A 293 -19.50 8.38 -9.32
N CYS A 294 -18.66 8.84 -10.26
CA CYS A 294 -18.38 10.26 -10.42
C CYS A 294 -19.53 10.97 -11.16
N PRO A 295 -20.03 12.10 -10.64
CA PRO A 295 -21.08 12.85 -11.31
C PRO A 295 -20.57 13.55 -12.58
N GLU A 296 -21.43 13.66 -13.59
CA GLU A 296 -21.09 14.22 -14.93
C GLU A 296 -20.63 15.69 -14.89
N ASP A 297 -21.01 16.42 -13.84
CA ASP A 297 -20.64 17.81 -13.62
C ASP A 297 -19.23 17.98 -13.03
N LEU A 298 -18.61 16.94 -12.47
CA LEU A 298 -17.19 16.89 -12.12
C LEU A 298 -16.35 16.34 -13.26
N MET A 299 -16.98 15.54 -14.11
CA MET A 299 -16.31 14.84 -15.17
C MET A 299 -17.16 14.85 -16.45
N PRO A 300 -17.03 15.95 -17.23
CA PRO A 300 -17.67 16.08 -18.53
C PRO A 300 -17.36 14.91 -19.45
N ARG A 301 -18.27 14.68 -20.39
CA ARG A 301 -18.25 13.55 -21.31
C ARG A 301 -16.96 13.49 -22.13
N GLU A 302 -16.46 14.62 -22.60
CA GLU A 302 -15.26 14.74 -23.42
C GLU A 302 -14.02 14.30 -22.63
N ILE A 303 -13.87 14.84 -21.40
CA ILE A 303 -12.78 14.45 -20.48
C ILE A 303 -12.89 12.95 -20.16
N ARG A 304 -14.11 12.43 -20.04
CA ARG A 304 -14.34 11.00 -19.81
C ARG A 304 -13.93 10.11 -20.95
N GLN A 305 -14.21 10.51 -22.17
CA GLN A 305 -13.74 9.80 -23.35
C GLN A 305 -12.22 9.81 -23.41
N THR A 306 -11.58 10.97 -23.25
CA THR A 306 -10.11 11.11 -23.29
C THR A 306 -9.42 10.16 -22.31
N VAL A 307 -9.79 10.24 -21.03
CA VAL A 307 -9.17 9.38 -20.02
C VAL A 307 -9.47 7.90 -20.26
N LEU A 308 -10.68 7.55 -20.71
CA LEU A 308 -10.99 6.16 -21.03
C LEU A 308 -10.12 5.62 -22.18
N PHE A 309 -9.86 6.44 -23.20
CA PHE A 309 -8.95 6.08 -24.28
C PHE A 309 -7.52 5.89 -23.78
N GLU A 310 -7.01 6.82 -22.97
CA GLU A 310 -5.66 6.75 -22.39
C GLU A 310 -5.50 5.50 -21.52
N LEU A 311 -6.45 5.22 -20.61
CA LEU A 311 -6.43 4.03 -19.76
C LEU A 311 -6.49 2.73 -20.58
N LEU A 312 -7.28 2.70 -21.66
CA LEU A 312 -7.36 1.54 -22.55
C LEU A 312 -6.07 1.34 -23.33
N GLN A 313 -5.50 2.41 -23.88
CA GLN A 313 -4.23 2.36 -24.62
C GLN A 313 -3.09 1.88 -23.73
N GLU A 314 -3.01 2.40 -22.51
CA GLU A 314 -1.97 2.02 -21.56
C GLU A 314 -2.13 0.57 -21.06
N LEU A 315 -3.34 0.15 -20.70
CA LEU A 315 -3.55 -1.26 -20.34
C LEU A 315 -3.19 -2.20 -21.50
N LEU A 316 -3.50 -1.81 -22.73
CA LEU A 316 -3.16 -2.60 -23.91
C LEU A 316 -1.65 -2.65 -24.13
N SER A 317 -0.95 -1.53 -23.98
CA SER A 317 0.51 -1.46 -24.12
C SER A 317 1.19 -2.41 -23.13
N LYS A 318 0.75 -2.42 -21.87
CA LYS A 318 1.30 -3.29 -20.82
C LYS A 318 0.98 -4.77 -20.98
N VAL A 319 -0.21 -5.11 -21.47
CA VAL A 319 -0.55 -6.51 -21.75
C VAL A 319 0.20 -7.05 -22.97
N ALA A 320 0.57 -6.17 -23.90
CA ALA A 320 1.32 -6.53 -25.10
C ALA A 320 2.84 -6.71 -24.87
N GLU A 321 3.37 -6.32 -23.71
CA GLU A 321 4.79 -6.51 -23.36
C GLU A 321 5.14 -8.02 -23.24
N GLU A 322 6.32 -8.43 -23.72
CA GLU A 322 6.77 -9.85 -23.68
C GLU A 322 6.89 -10.40 -22.25
N ASP A 323 7.16 -9.53 -21.26
CA ASP A 323 7.26 -9.87 -19.84
C ASP A 323 5.93 -9.75 -19.07
N ALA A 324 4.80 -9.58 -19.78
CA ALA A 324 3.50 -9.45 -19.15
C ALA A 324 3.14 -10.69 -18.32
N LEU A 325 2.69 -10.46 -17.09
CA LEU A 325 2.30 -11.53 -16.18
C LEU A 325 1.01 -12.20 -16.66
N THR A 326 1.13 -13.44 -17.15
CA THR A 326 0.00 -14.26 -17.60
C THR A 326 -1.09 -14.42 -16.54
N GLU A 327 -0.74 -14.38 -15.24
CA GLU A 327 -1.70 -14.45 -14.14
C GLU A 327 -2.56 -13.18 -14.00
N LEU A 328 -2.14 -12.05 -14.57
CA LEU A 328 -2.88 -10.78 -14.58
C LEU A 328 -3.75 -10.62 -15.84
N THR A 329 -3.56 -11.43 -16.88
CA THR A 329 -4.28 -11.29 -18.15
C THR A 329 -5.80 -11.36 -17.98
N ALA A 330 -6.30 -12.30 -17.18
CA ALA A 330 -7.75 -12.45 -16.96
C ALA A 330 -8.36 -11.26 -16.19
N PRO A 331 -7.81 -10.82 -15.03
CA PRO A 331 -8.25 -9.59 -14.37
C PRO A 331 -8.18 -8.36 -15.29
N VAL A 332 -7.07 -8.17 -16.00
CA VAL A 332 -6.86 -7.01 -16.89
C VAL A 332 -7.86 -7.00 -18.04
N SER A 333 -8.17 -8.16 -18.62
CA SER A 333 -9.22 -8.29 -19.63
C SER A 333 -10.59 -7.88 -19.08
N GLY A 334 -10.90 -8.25 -17.82
CA GLY A 334 -12.11 -7.81 -17.13
C GLY A 334 -12.19 -6.29 -16.98
N THR A 335 -11.10 -5.63 -16.57
CA THR A 335 -11.07 -4.16 -16.54
C THR A 335 -11.21 -3.55 -17.92
N PHE A 336 -10.51 -4.08 -18.91
CA PHE A 336 -10.54 -3.58 -20.27
C PHE A 336 -11.97 -3.60 -20.84
N LEU A 337 -12.72 -4.69 -20.59
CA LEU A 337 -14.14 -4.78 -20.95
C LEU A 337 -14.99 -3.73 -20.23
N THR A 338 -14.77 -3.50 -18.93
CA THR A 338 -15.48 -2.46 -18.17
C THR A 338 -15.18 -1.07 -18.70
N LEU A 339 -13.91 -0.75 -19.00
CA LEU A 339 -13.51 0.53 -19.59
C LEU A 339 -14.15 0.72 -20.98
N MET A 340 -14.11 -0.29 -21.85
CA MET A 340 -14.76 -0.25 -23.17
C MET A 340 -16.28 -0.08 -23.07
N ALA A 341 -16.93 -0.74 -22.11
CA ALA A 341 -18.37 -0.60 -21.91
C ALA A 341 -18.74 0.84 -21.48
N ASN A 342 -17.95 1.43 -20.57
CA ASN A 342 -18.12 2.83 -20.17
C ASN A 342 -17.83 3.79 -21.33
N LEU A 343 -16.82 3.51 -22.15
CA LEU A 343 -16.50 4.30 -23.34
C LEU A 343 -17.65 4.27 -24.34
N LYS A 344 -18.19 3.08 -24.64
CA LYS A 344 -19.38 2.93 -25.48
C LYS A 344 -20.55 3.73 -24.93
N GLN A 345 -20.80 3.70 -23.61
CA GLN A 345 -21.86 4.49 -22.99
C GLN A 345 -21.65 5.99 -23.21
N CYS A 346 -20.40 6.47 -23.17
CA CYS A 346 -20.06 7.84 -23.53
C CYS A 346 -20.34 8.19 -25.00
N PHE A 347 -20.70 7.26 -25.89
CA PHE A 347 -21.13 7.55 -27.27
C PHE A 347 -22.62 7.31 -27.51
N VAL A 348 -23.27 6.47 -26.69
CA VAL A 348 -24.66 6.04 -26.89
C VAL A 348 -25.70 7.02 -26.32
N VAL A 349 -25.32 7.98 -25.46
CA VAL A 349 -26.26 8.95 -24.85
C VAL A 349 -26.73 10.05 -25.83
N GLU A 350 -26.37 9.96 -27.12
CA GLU A 350 -27.03 10.74 -28.17
C GLU A 350 -28.23 9.97 -28.72
N LEU A 351 -29.43 10.22 -28.16
CA LEU A 351 -30.73 10.17 -28.85
C LEU A 351 -31.83 10.80 -28.00
#